data_AF-A0A935GBW6-F1
#
_entry.id   AF-A0A935GBW6-F1
#
_cell.length_a   1.000
_cell.length_b   1.000
_cell.length_c   1.000
_cell.angle_alpha   90.00
_cell.angle_beta   90.00
_cell.angle_gamma   90.00
#
_symmetry.space_group_name_H-M   'P 1'
#
loop_
_entity.id
_entity.type
_entity.pdbx_description
1 polymer ?
#
loop_
_entity_poly.entity_id
_entity_poly.type
_entity_poly.pdbx_seq_one_letter_code
_entity_poly.pdbx_strand_id
1 'polypeptide(L)'
;MISKKLLLTIVFGTLIIASASLYIIADSDLYYYGKNNLPIYNKLPFEMKPEYWNTRQGGPGFNIMDKYNFVHIGNYVGYREYPGIIIDSVISYGFNDTLIVAIIADSSKNLYCFIQNDTLIRSITLIPLTNCNIEKIKHDYNLKWIENPNNPPYLIMSKRFRSAFIFYISLILFIVYFSKYLKEKHKEKNNNIH
;
A
#
# COMPACT_ATOMS: atom_id res chain seq x y z
N MET A 1 15.76 10.08 -39.51
CA MET A 1 16.13 11.15 -38.55
C MET A 1 14.86 11.56 -37.80
N ILE A 2 14.77 11.31 -36.49
CA ILE A 2 13.60 11.70 -35.69
C ILE A 2 13.61 13.22 -35.53
N SER A 3 12.49 13.89 -35.76
CA SER A 3 12.41 15.33 -35.56
C SER A 3 12.58 15.65 -34.07
N LYS A 4 13.26 16.76 -33.75
CA LYS A 4 13.49 17.20 -32.36
C LYS A 4 12.19 17.28 -31.54
N LYS A 5 11.09 17.69 -32.19
CA LYS A 5 9.74 17.74 -31.61
C LYS A 5 9.22 16.34 -31.26
N LEU A 6 9.33 15.38 -32.17
CA LEU A 6 8.91 13.99 -31.94
C LEU A 6 9.72 13.33 -30.81
N LEU A 7 11.04 13.57 -30.76
CA LEU A 7 11.89 13.08 -29.68
C LEU A 7 11.45 13.63 -28.31
N LEU A 8 11.21 14.94 -28.22
CA LEU A 8 10.73 15.58 -26.99
C LEU A 8 9.39 14.99 -26.53
N THR A 9 8.43 14.81 -27.45
CA THR A 9 7.15 14.19 -27.14
C THR A 9 7.30 12.77 -26.60
N ILE A 10 8.17 11.95 -27.19
CA ILE A 10 8.44 10.60 -26.69
C ILE A 10 9.04 10.65 -25.28
N VAL A 11 10.03 11.51 -25.05
CA VAL A 11 10.66 11.67 -23.72
C VAL A 11 9.62 12.08 -22.68
N PHE A 12 8.76 13.05 -22.99
CA PHE A 12 7.69 13.47 -22.09
C PHE A 12 6.70 12.36 -21.79
N GLY A 13 6.23 11.65 -22.83
CA GLY A 13 5.32 10.52 -22.68
C GLY A 13 5.91 9.46 -21.76
N THR A 14 7.17 9.08 -21.99
CA THR A 14 7.88 8.10 -21.15
C THR A 14 8.00 8.56 -19.70
N LEU A 15 8.34 9.82 -19.44
CA LEU A 15 8.45 10.34 -18.06
C LEU A 15 7.11 10.33 -17.32
N ILE A 16 6.02 10.70 -18.01
CA ILE A 16 4.66 10.68 -17.42
C ILE A 16 4.25 9.24 -17.11
N ILE A 17 4.46 8.31 -18.05
CA ILE A 17 4.14 6.89 -17.85
C ILE A 17 4.97 6.31 -16.70
N ALA A 18 6.27 6.63 -16.62
CA ALA A 18 7.14 6.18 -15.54
C ALA A 18 6.70 6.74 -14.18
N SER A 19 6.35 8.03 -14.12
CA SER A 19 5.80 8.66 -12.92
C SER A 19 4.49 7.99 -12.48
N ALA A 20 3.52 7.86 -13.38
CA ALA A 20 2.23 7.23 -13.09
C ALA A 20 2.41 5.78 -12.60
N SER A 21 3.29 5.00 -13.24
CA SER A 21 3.59 3.63 -12.85
C SER A 21 4.22 3.55 -11.45
N LEU A 22 5.20 4.41 -11.15
CA LEU A 22 5.81 4.47 -9.82
C LEU A 22 4.80 4.87 -8.74
N TYR A 23 3.90 5.81 -9.05
CA TYR A 23 2.82 6.21 -8.15
C TYR A 23 1.90 5.03 -7.86
N ILE A 24 1.38 4.37 -8.88
CA ILE A 24 0.43 3.24 -8.74
C ILE A 24 1.07 2.10 -7.94
N ILE A 25 2.35 1.78 -8.21
CA ILE A 25 3.08 0.75 -7.46
C ILE A 25 3.23 1.16 -5.99
N ALA A 26 3.66 2.39 -5.71
CA ALA A 26 3.82 2.85 -4.34
C ALA A 26 2.48 2.89 -3.58
N ASP A 27 1.40 3.27 -4.26
CA ASP A 27 0.07 3.38 -3.68
C ASP A 27 -0.56 2.00 -3.43
N SER A 28 -0.31 1.03 -4.32
CA SER A 28 -0.62 -0.39 -4.12
C SER A 28 0.18 -1.00 -2.97
N ASP A 29 1.47 -0.68 -2.86
CA ASP A 29 2.30 -1.11 -1.74
C ASP A 29 1.75 -0.55 -0.42
N LEU A 30 1.41 0.75 -0.37
CA LEU A 30 0.86 1.44 0.81
C LEU A 30 -0.53 0.95 1.24
N TYR A 31 -1.33 0.42 0.30
CA TYR A 31 -2.62 -0.20 0.61
C TYR A 31 -2.45 -1.29 1.66
N TYR A 32 -1.46 -2.20 1.49
CA TYR A 32 -1.20 -3.28 2.45
C TYR A 32 -0.71 -2.79 3.83
N TYR A 33 -0.38 -1.51 3.98
CA TYR A 33 -0.05 -0.91 5.27
C TYR A 33 -1.22 -0.09 5.85
N GLY A 34 -2.40 -0.16 5.24
CA GLY A 34 -3.57 0.61 5.66
C GLY A 34 -3.40 2.12 5.52
N LYS A 35 -2.39 2.58 4.75
CA LYS A 35 -2.13 4.01 4.52
C LYS A 35 -2.86 4.56 3.29
N ASN A 36 -3.57 3.70 2.58
CA ASN A 36 -4.41 4.04 1.44
C ASN A 36 -5.67 3.18 1.46
N ASN A 37 -6.81 3.79 1.16
CA ASN A 37 -8.14 3.17 1.25
C ASN A 37 -8.78 2.96 -0.12
N LEU A 38 -8.03 3.10 -1.22
CA LEU A 38 -8.58 2.88 -2.56
C LEU A 38 -8.97 1.41 -2.74
N PRO A 39 -10.24 1.11 -3.08
CA PRO A 39 -10.77 -0.26 -3.16
C PRO A 39 -10.36 -0.99 -4.47
N ILE A 40 -9.39 -0.45 -5.21
CA ILE A 40 -8.96 -0.94 -6.52
C ILE A 40 -7.83 -1.97 -6.45
N TYR A 41 -7.18 -2.10 -5.29
CA TYR A 41 -6.07 -3.03 -5.08
C TYR A 41 -6.58 -4.38 -4.55
N ASN A 42 -5.84 -5.46 -4.83
CA ASN A 42 -6.24 -6.82 -4.46
C ASN A 42 -6.57 -6.89 -2.96
N LYS A 43 -7.84 -7.20 -2.68
CA LYS A 43 -8.36 -7.38 -1.32
C LYS A 43 -7.61 -8.53 -0.64
N LEU A 44 -7.51 -8.45 0.68
CA LEU A 44 -7.12 -9.61 1.47
C LEU A 44 -8.20 -10.70 1.30
N PRO A 45 -7.87 -11.98 1.52
CA PRO A 45 -8.87 -13.04 1.46
C PRO A 45 -10.03 -12.76 2.43
N PHE A 46 -11.17 -13.40 2.17
CA PHE A 46 -12.41 -13.22 2.94
C PHE A 46 -13.02 -11.81 2.85
N GLU A 47 -12.73 -11.10 1.75
CA GLU A 47 -13.15 -9.71 1.54
C GLU A 47 -12.63 -8.74 2.62
N MET A 48 -11.52 -9.09 3.28
CA MET A 48 -10.90 -8.24 4.28
C MET A 48 -10.09 -7.11 3.65
N LYS A 49 -9.85 -6.06 4.44
CA LYS A 49 -9.02 -4.92 4.05
C LYS A 49 -8.11 -4.47 5.20
N PRO A 50 -6.88 -4.06 4.91
CA PRO A 50 -6.03 -3.36 5.86
C PRO A 50 -6.51 -1.91 6.04
N GLU A 51 -6.45 -1.39 7.27
CA GLU A 51 -6.77 0.01 7.57
C GLU A 51 -5.93 0.51 8.75
N TYR A 52 -5.37 1.71 8.64
CA TYR A 52 -4.62 2.33 9.72
C TYR A 52 -5.48 3.38 10.41
N TRP A 53 -5.74 3.18 11.70
CA TRP A 53 -6.48 4.13 12.52
C TRP A 53 -5.55 5.12 13.21
N ASN A 54 -5.96 6.38 13.20
CA ASN A 54 -5.34 7.43 13.99
C ASN A 54 -6.02 7.54 15.37
N THR A 55 -5.52 8.45 16.21
CA THR A 55 -6.01 8.63 17.58
C THR A 55 -7.49 9.04 17.68
N ARG A 56 -8.11 9.54 16.61
CA ARG A 56 -9.53 9.94 16.62
C ARG A 56 -10.49 8.76 16.63
N GLN A 57 -10.03 7.57 16.24
CA GLN A 57 -10.86 6.38 16.09
C GLN A 57 -10.83 5.46 17.33
N GLY A 58 -10.28 5.92 18.46
CA GLY A 58 -10.34 5.21 19.75
C GLY A 58 -9.37 4.03 19.91
N GLY A 59 -8.50 3.79 18.92
CA GLY A 59 -7.47 2.75 18.96
C GLY A 59 -6.47 2.96 17.83
N PRO A 60 -5.37 3.71 18.04
CA PRO A 60 -4.41 3.98 16.97
C PRO A 60 -3.66 2.71 16.60
N GLY A 61 -3.41 2.53 15.30
CA GLY A 61 -2.62 1.42 14.78
C GLY A 61 -3.20 0.77 13.55
N PHE A 62 -2.49 -0.24 13.08
CA PHE A 62 -2.89 -1.08 11.95
C PHE A 62 -3.93 -2.11 12.37
N ASN A 63 -4.98 -2.21 11.56
CA ASN A 63 -6.10 -3.11 11.71
C ASN A 63 -6.36 -3.84 10.40
N ILE A 64 -6.88 -5.06 10.48
CA ILE A 64 -7.49 -5.80 9.37
C ILE A 64 -8.98 -5.88 9.67
N MET A 65 -9.77 -5.38 8.75
CA MET A 65 -11.22 -5.24 8.85
C MET A 65 -11.91 -6.14 7.84
N ASP A 66 -13.09 -6.63 8.19
CA ASP A 66 -13.93 -7.37 7.25
C ASP A 66 -14.71 -6.45 6.30
N LYS A 67 -15.53 -7.05 5.43
CA LYS A 67 -16.40 -6.33 4.49
C LYS A 67 -17.47 -5.45 5.13
N TYR A 68 -17.79 -5.69 6.41
CA TYR A 68 -18.77 -4.93 7.18
C TYR A 68 -18.11 -3.84 8.04
N ASN A 69 -16.80 -3.65 7.89
CA ASN A 69 -15.98 -2.72 8.67
C ASN A 69 -15.86 -3.09 10.15
N PHE A 70 -15.99 -4.37 10.51
CA PHE A 70 -15.60 -4.85 11.84
C PHE A 70 -14.11 -5.16 11.88
N VAL A 71 -13.43 -4.76 12.95
CA VAL A 71 -12.02 -5.09 13.17
C VAL A 71 -11.92 -6.57 13.51
N HIS A 72 -11.22 -7.31 12.67
CA HIS A 72 -11.05 -8.75 12.82
C HIS A 72 -9.69 -9.11 13.43
N ILE A 73 -8.66 -8.31 13.12
CA ILE A 73 -7.32 -8.42 13.69
C ILE A 73 -6.84 -6.99 13.92
N GLY A 74 -6.62 -6.59 15.17
CA GLY A 74 -6.33 -5.20 15.48
C GLY A 74 -6.46 -4.89 16.96
N ASN A 75 -6.15 -3.67 17.35
CA ASN A 75 -6.17 -3.26 18.75
C ASN A 75 -7.57 -3.49 19.38
N TYR A 76 -7.59 -3.98 20.62
CA TYR A 76 -8.76 -4.32 21.43
C TYR A 76 -9.62 -5.48 20.91
N VAL A 77 -9.18 -6.23 19.89
CA VAL A 77 -9.87 -7.44 19.46
C VAL A 77 -9.54 -8.58 20.44
N GLY A 78 -10.58 -9.24 20.95
CA GLY A 78 -10.47 -10.48 21.73
C GLY A 78 -11.30 -11.59 21.10
N TYR A 79 -10.90 -12.84 21.34
CA TYR A 79 -11.58 -14.01 20.81
C TYR A 79 -12.18 -14.85 21.94
N ARG A 80 -13.44 -15.29 21.77
CA ARG A 80 -14.17 -16.03 22.80
C ARG A 80 -13.46 -17.32 23.23
N GLU A 81 -12.79 -17.99 22.31
CA GLU A 81 -12.04 -19.24 22.56
C GLU A 81 -10.71 -18.99 23.29
N TYR A 82 -10.27 -17.73 23.34
CA TYR A 82 -9.03 -17.27 23.97
C TYR A 82 -9.31 -16.11 24.94
N PRO A 83 -10.09 -16.32 26.02
CA PRO A 83 -10.66 -15.26 26.85
C PRO A 83 -9.64 -14.41 27.64
N GLY A 84 -8.34 -14.73 27.58
CA GLY A 84 -7.26 -13.93 28.16
C GLY A 84 -6.39 -13.20 27.14
N ILE A 85 -6.65 -13.38 25.84
CA ILE A 85 -5.84 -12.77 24.78
C ILE A 85 -6.63 -11.63 24.16
N ILE A 86 -6.20 -10.41 24.45
CA ILE A 86 -6.68 -9.18 23.81
C ILE A 86 -5.52 -8.62 23.00
N ILE A 87 -5.74 -8.46 21.69
CA ILE A 87 -4.74 -7.91 20.78
C ILE A 87 -4.50 -6.44 21.14
N ASP A 88 -3.24 -6.09 21.34
CA ASP A 88 -2.78 -4.71 21.49
C ASP A 88 -2.24 -4.17 20.15
N SER A 89 -1.47 -4.98 19.42
CA SER A 89 -0.90 -4.56 18.13
C SER A 89 -0.63 -5.72 17.18
N VAL A 90 -0.67 -5.40 15.88
CA VAL A 90 -0.24 -6.27 14.79
C VAL A 90 1.20 -5.94 14.42
N ILE A 91 2.10 -6.92 14.56
CA ILE A 91 3.54 -6.76 14.32
C ILE A 91 3.89 -6.99 12.85
N SER A 92 3.29 -8.01 12.25
CA SER A 92 3.42 -8.36 10.84
C SER A 92 2.29 -9.29 10.44
N TYR A 93 2.06 -9.43 9.15
CA TYR A 93 1.08 -10.38 8.65
C TYR A 93 1.44 -10.82 7.25
N GLY A 94 0.92 -11.97 6.83
CA GLY A 94 1.00 -12.44 5.47
C GLY A 94 -0.28 -13.11 5.04
N PHE A 95 -0.47 -13.18 3.74
CA PHE A 95 -1.70 -13.68 3.17
C PHE A 95 -1.48 -14.29 1.79
N ASN A 96 -2.41 -15.15 1.41
CA ASN A 96 -2.68 -15.58 0.04
C ASN A 96 -4.20 -15.55 -0.20
N ASP A 97 -4.72 -16.22 -1.23
CA ASP A 97 -6.15 -16.16 -1.55
C ASP A 97 -7.07 -16.89 -0.54
N THR A 98 -6.52 -17.72 0.35
CA THR A 98 -7.29 -18.58 1.27
C THR A 98 -6.82 -18.54 2.72
N LEU A 99 -5.78 -17.76 3.04
CA LEU A 99 -5.13 -17.80 4.34
C LEU A 99 -4.64 -16.41 4.73
N ILE A 100 -4.87 -16.04 6.00
CA ILE A 100 -4.22 -14.93 6.67
C ILE A 100 -3.46 -15.49 7.88
N VAL A 101 -2.21 -15.05 8.01
CA VAL A 101 -1.36 -15.32 9.16
C VAL A 101 -0.86 -14.00 9.70
N ALA A 102 -0.91 -13.78 11.01
CA ALA A 102 -0.38 -12.57 11.62
C ALA A 102 0.46 -12.88 12.84
N ILE A 103 1.50 -12.08 13.06
CA ILE A 103 2.17 -11.99 14.35
C ILE A 103 1.53 -10.84 15.10
N ILE A 104 0.90 -11.16 16.22
CA ILE A 104 0.18 -10.21 17.07
C ILE A 104 0.83 -10.17 18.45
N ALA A 105 0.78 -9.01 19.09
CA ALA A 105 1.13 -8.85 20.50
C ALA A 105 -0.15 -8.64 21.32
N ASP A 106 -0.27 -9.32 22.45
CA ASP A 106 -1.33 -9.05 23.42
C ASP A 106 -1.00 -7.82 24.29
N SER A 107 -1.95 -7.42 25.13
CA SER A 107 -1.78 -6.32 26.10
C SER A 107 -0.62 -6.54 27.09
N SER A 108 -0.21 -7.79 27.31
CA SER A 108 0.92 -8.19 28.16
C SER A 108 2.23 -8.34 27.38
N LYS A 109 2.25 -7.97 26.09
CA LYS A 109 3.38 -8.07 25.17
C LYS A 109 3.83 -9.51 24.85
N ASN A 110 2.98 -10.50 25.12
CA ASN A 110 3.21 -11.85 24.62
C ASN A 110 2.90 -11.89 23.13
N LEU A 111 3.70 -12.65 22.38
CA LEU A 111 3.56 -12.77 20.93
C LEU A 111 2.84 -14.05 20.55
N TYR A 112 1.89 -13.93 19.64
CA TYR A 112 1.14 -15.05 19.09
C TYR A 112 1.18 -15.04 17.57
N CYS A 113 1.14 -16.24 17.03
CA CYS A 113 0.90 -16.56 15.64
C CYS A 113 -0.61 -16.78 15.50
N PHE A 114 -1.27 -15.82 14.87
CA PHE A 114 -2.66 -15.86 14.46
C PHE A 114 -2.75 -16.53 13.09
N ILE A 115 -3.65 -17.49 12.93
CA ILE A 115 -3.90 -18.20 11.66
C ILE A 115 -5.40 -18.26 11.40
N GLN A 116 -5.81 -17.89 10.19
CA GLN A 116 -7.19 -17.98 9.73
C GLN A 116 -7.26 -18.46 8.28
N ASN A 117 -7.98 -19.55 8.05
CA ASN A 117 -8.14 -20.23 6.76
C ASN A 117 -9.58 -20.23 6.23
N ASP A 118 -10.52 -19.59 6.93
CA ASP A 118 -11.92 -19.46 6.52
C ASP A 118 -12.49 -18.13 7.01
N THR A 119 -13.61 -17.73 6.40
CA THR A 119 -14.47 -16.59 6.75
C THR A 119 -15.07 -16.66 8.16
N LEU A 120 -15.10 -17.85 8.78
CA LEU A 120 -15.70 -18.05 10.09
C LEU A 120 -14.72 -17.70 11.21
N ILE A 121 -15.14 -16.80 12.11
CA ILE A 121 -14.35 -16.40 13.31
C ILE A 121 -13.95 -17.61 14.20
N ARG A 122 -14.69 -18.74 14.09
CA ARG A 122 -14.41 -19.98 14.83
C ARG A 122 -13.24 -20.80 14.27
N SER A 123 -12.70 -20.46 13.10
CA SER A 123 -11.53 -21.12 12.53
C SER A 123 -10.22 -20.41 12.87
N ILE A 124 -10.25 -19.48 13.83
CA ILE A 124 -9.08 -18.73 14.27
C ILE A 124 -8.26 -19.58 15.21
N THR A 125 -6.99 -19.76 14.89
CA THR A 125 -6.03 -20.41 15.77
C THR A 125 -5.02 -19.40 16.27
N LEU A 126 -4.86 -19.31 17.60
CA LEU A 126 -3.79 -18.55 18.25
C LEU A 126 -2.78 -19.52 18.87
N ILE A 127 -1.54 -19.45 18.41
CA ILE A 127 -0.42 -20.27 18.89
C ILE A 127 0.63 -19.32 19.47
N PRO A 128 1.18 -19.55 20.67
CA PRO A 128 2.34 -18.79 21.14
C PRO A 128 3.44 -18.79 20.09
N LEU A 129 4.04 -17.63 19.80
CA LEU A 129 4.99 -17.50 18.69
C LEU A 129 6.18 -18.47 18.83
N THR A 130 6.60 -18.79 20.06
CA THR A 130 7.65 -19.78 20.35
C THR A 130 7.36 -21.17 19.78
N ASN A 131 6.09 -21.49 19.56
CA ASN A 131 5.61 -22.78 19.08
C ASN A 131 5.13 -22.73 17.62
N CYS A 132 5.25 -21.57 16.94
CA CYS A 132 4.83 -21.39 15.55
C CYS A 132 6.05 -21.11 14.66
N ASN A 133 6.27 -21.97 13.67
CA ASN A 133 7.34 -21.78 12.68
C ASN A 133 6.82 -20.91 11.52
N ILE A 134 6.92 -19.59 11.68
CA ILE A 134 6.46 -18.60 10.69
C ILE A 134 7.16 -18.75 9.34
N GLU A 135 8.47 -19.01 9.33
CA GLU A 135 9.23 -19.15 8.07
C GLU A 135 8.77 -20.36 7.25
N LYS A 136 8.49 -21.48 7.93
CA LYS A 136 7.89 -22.64 7.28
C LYS A 136 6.51 -22.31 6.71
N ILE A 137 5.65 -21.63 7.47
CA ILE A 137 4.30 -21.26 7.02
C ILE A 137 4.35 -20.30 5.82
N LYS A 138 5.23 -19.30 5.85
CA LYS A 138 5.47 -18.38 4.73
C LYS A 138 5.83 -19.14 3.46
N HIS A 139 6.73 -20.11 3.57
CA HIS A 139 7.19 -20.91 2.44
C HIS A 139 6.11 -21.89 1.95
N ASP A 140 5.52 -22.70 2.84
CA ASP A 140 4.55 -23.75 2.51
C ASP A 140 3.29 -23.18 1.84
N TYR A 141 2.86 -21.98 2.23
CA TYR A 141 1.66 -21.33 1.69
C TYR A 141 1.94 -20.19 0.70
N ASN A 142 3.22 -19.96 0.36
CA ASN A 142 3.66 -18.87 -0.53
C ASN A 142 3.02 -17.51 -0.16
N LEU A 143 3.16 -17.11 1.11
CA LEU A 143 2.48 -15.93 1.63
C LEU A 143 3.15 -14.64 1.15
N LYS A 144 2.36 -13.68 0.70
CA LYS A 144 2.81 -12.29 0.59
C LYS A 144 2.92 -11.72 2.00
N TRP A 145 4.14 -11.47 2.46
CA TRP A 145 4.42 -11.02 3.82
C TRP A 145 4.61 -9.50 3.90
N ILE A 146 4.02 -8.89 4.94
CA ILE A 146 4.06 -7.46 5.24
C ILE A 146 4.64 -7.29 6.63
N GLU A 147 5.81 -6.65 6.68
CA GLU A 147 6.53 -6.38 7.92
C GLU A 147 6.19 -5.01 8.47
N ASN A 148 6.02 -4.92 9.79
CA ASN A 148 5.84 -3.67 10.51
C ASN A 148 4.76 -2.77 9.88
N PRO A 149 3.51 -3.24 9.79
CA PRO A 149 2.45 -2.53 9.08
C PRO A 149 2.16 -1.14 9.68
N ASN A 150 2.49 -0.94 10.96
CA ASN A 150 2.40 0.35 11.63
C ASN A 150 3.40 1.39 11.09
N ASN A 151 4.59 0.96 10.66
CA ASN A 151 5.66 1.81 10.13
C ASN A 151 6.16 1.27 8.77
N PRO A 152 5.52 1.68 7.67
CA PRO A 152 5.89 1.21 6.33
C PRO A 152 7.36 1.47 6.00
N PRO A 153 8.02 0.57 5.25
CA PRO A 153 9.40 0.77 4.79
C PRO A 153 9.60 2.09 4.07
N TYR A 154 10.70 2.79 4.40
CA TYR A 154 11.09 4.05 3.76
C TYR A 154 11.17 3.93 2.22
N LEU A 155 11.55 2.76 1.71
CA LEU A 155 11.61 2.48 0.27
C LEU A 155 10.29 2.77 -0.44
N ILE A 156 9.14 2.42 0.15
CA ILE A 156 7.81 2.68 -0.45
C ILE A 156 7.56 4.18 -0.53
N MET A 157 7.85 4.91 0.56
CA MET A 157 7.73 6.36 0.60
C MET A 157 8.67 7.03 -0.44
N SER A 158 9.87 6.48 -0.60
CA SER A 158 10.84 6.97 -1.59
C SER A 158 10.34 6.81 -3.03
N LYS A 159 9.65 5.71 -3.37
CA LYS A 159 9.02 5.52 -4.68
C LYS A 159 7.97 6.61 -4.94
N ARG A 160 7.11 6.89 -3.95
CA ARG A 160 6.08 7.95 -4.04
C ARG A 160 6.72 9.33 -4.22
N PHE A 161 7.79 9.64 -3.47
CA PHE A 161 8.52 10.90 -3.62
C PHE A 161 9.19 11.02 -5.00
N ARG A 162 9.87 9.98 -5.47
CA ARG A 162 10.48 9.94 -6.82
C ARG A 162 9.43 10.13 -7.91
N SER A 163 8.27 9.50 -7.77
CA SER A 163 7.14 9.69 -8.69
C SER A 163 6.74 11.16 -8.79
N ALA A 164 6.54 11.82 -7.65
CA ALA A 164 6.18 13.25 -7.61
C ALA A 164 7.28 14.11 -8.21
N PHE A 165 8.55 13.82 -7.91
CA PHE A 165 9.70 14.54 -8.45
C PHE A 165 9.77 14.45 -9.98
N ILE A 166 9.62 13.24 -10.55
CA ILE A 166 9.58 13.02 -12.01
C ILE A 166 8.39 13.77 -12.63
N PHE A 167 7.23 13.74 -11.98
CA PHE A 167 6.05 14.49 -12.43
C PHE A 167 6.32 16.00 -12.50
N TYR A 168 6.88 16.59 -11.44
CA TYR A 168 7.19 18.02 -11.40
C TYR A 168 8.23 18.44 -12.44
N ILE A 169 9.29 17.65 -12.63
CA ILE A 169 10.26 17.90 -13.70
C ILE A 169 9.58 17.85 -15.07
N SER A 170 8.73 16.86 -15.30
CA SER A 170 7.97 16.72 -16.55
C SER A 170 7.07 17.93 -16.80
N LEU A 171 6.40 18.42 -15.75
CA LEU A 171 5.53 19.59 -15.81
C LEU A 171 6.31 20.87 -16.12
N ILE A 172 7.44 21.11 -15.45
CA ILE A 172 8.30 22.29 -15.70
C ILE A 172 8.79 22.27 -17.15
N LEU A 173 9.32 21.13 -17.60
CA LEU A 173 9.81 20.97 -18.97
C LEU A 173 8.68 21.18 -20.00
N PHE A 174 7.47 20.69 -19.71
CA PHE A 174 6.30 20.90 -20.55
C PHE A 174 5.94 22.38 -20.67
N ILE A 175 5.87 23.10 -19.54
CA ILE A 175 5.57 24.54 -19.52
C ILE A 175 6.61 25.34 -20.32
N VAL A 176 7.90 25.04 -20.14
CA VAL A 176 8.99 25.71 -20.87
C VAL A 176 8.89 25.47 -22.37
N TYR A 177 8.64 24.22 -22.78
CA TYR A 177 8.48 23.86 -24.19
C TYR A 177 7.24 24.54 -24.80
N PHE A 178 6.09 24.47 -24.11
CA PHE A 178 4.84 25.05 -24.58
C PHE A 178 4.92 26.58 -24.70
N SER A 179 5.59 27.24 -23.74
CA SER A 179 5.82 28.69 -23.78
C SER A 179 6.69 29.11 -24.96
N LYS A 180 7.73 28.33 -25.29
CA LYS A 180 8.55 28.57 -26.50
C LYS A 180 7.75 28.40 -27.78
N TYR A 181 6.97 27.33 -27.86
CA TYR A 181 6.10 27.06 -29.00
C TYR A 181 5.07 28.19 -29.23
N LEU A 182 4.44 28.70 -28.17
CA LEU A 182 3.52 29.83 -28.28
C LEU A 182 4.21 31.11 -28.79
N LYS A 183 5.43 31.40 -28.32
CA LYS A 183 6.20 32.56 -28.78
C LYS A 183 6.57 32.45 -30.26
N GLU A 184 6.98 31.26 -30.73
CA GLU A 184 7.28 31.02 -32.14
C GLU A 184 6.04 31.20 -33.02
N LYS A 185 4.91 30.61 -32.61
CA LYS A 185 3.64 30.73 -33.34
C LYS A 185 3.11 32.17 -33.40
N HIS A 186 3.31 32.96 -32.35
CA HIS A 186 2.99 34.39 -32.37
C HIS A 186 3.86 35.19 -33.35
N LYS A 187 5.16 34.88 -33.46
CA LYS A 187 6.05 35.51 -34.44
C LYS A 187 5.67 35.16 -35.87
N GLU A 188 5.36 33.90 -36.15
CA GLU A 188 4.89 33.46 -37.47
C GLU A 188 3.61 34.20 -37.88
N LYS A 189 2.65 34.35 -36.96
CA LYS A 189 1.41 35.09 -37.22
C LYS A 189 1.67 36.57 -37.55
N ASN A 190 2.59 37.23 -36.85
CA ASN A 190 2.89 38.64 -37.09
C ASN A 190 3.65 38.88 -38.41
N ASN A 191 4.49 37.93 -38.84
CA ASN A 191 5.23 38.04 -40.11
C ASN A 191 4.35 37.81 -41.34
N ASN A 192 3.24 37.06 -41.22
CA ASN A 192 2.30 36.82 -42.33
C ASN A 192 1.28 37.96 -42.54
N ILE A 193 1.35 39.04 -41.75
CA ILE A 193 0.45 40.21 -41.86
C ILE A 193 1.14 41.37 -42.63
N HIS A 194 2.42 41.23 -42.97
CA HIS A 194 3.18 42.12 -43.85
C HIS A 194 3.37 41.48 -45.23
#